data_AF-A0A1S8X7X2-F1
#
_entry.id   AF-A0A1S8X7X2-F1
#
_cell.length_a   1.000
_cell.length_b   1.000
_cell.length_c   1.000
_cell.angle_alpha   90.00
_cell.angle_beta   90.00
_cell.angle_gamma   90.00
#
_symmetry.space_group_name_H-M   'P 1'
#
loop_
_entity.id
_entity.type
_entity.pdbx_description
1 polymer ?
#
loop_
_entity_poly.entity_id
_entity_poly.type
_entity_poly.pdbx_seq_one_letter_code
_entity_poly.pdbx_strand_id
1 'polypeptide(L)'
;MKAGRPKQQYLPRRLHCLPPALLNNIMHRHNQFVQSQNLRVFVGTWNVNGGKHFRSVAHKHESVTDWLLDLAKSVKPDAVWGYRNPDYTDEQINKPIDVFAIGFEEIVDLTTSNIVAGSKPTANQRDWGLFLQRHLNRDVHERDSYILINSVQLVGICLFVFARARLATLFRDIASSSVKTGLGGAAGNKGGVAVRFQLVTLFG
;
A
#
# COMPACT_ATOMS: atom_id res chain seq x y z
N MET A 1 15.27 27.13 15.59
CA MET A 1 15.85 25.91 15.00
C MET A 1 15.14 24.70 15.60
N LYS A 2 14.29 24.00 14.84
CA LYS A 2 13.65 22.76 15.32
C LYS A 2 14.67 21.63 15.22
N ALA A 3 15.04 21.03 16.34
CA ALA A 3 15.89 19.85 16.39
C ALA A 3 15.30 18.78 15.45
N GLY A 4 16.10 18.36 14.46
CA GLY A 4 15.72 17.28 13.55
C GLY A 4 15.43 16.02 14.35
N ARG A 5 14.27 15.41 14.15
CA ARG A 5 13.98 14.08 14.71
C ARG A 5 15.09 13.13 14.23
N PRO A 6 15.69 12.31 15.12
CA PRO A 6 16.71 11.37 14.69
C PRO A 6 16.10 10.45 13.63
N LYS A 7 16.80 10.30 12.50
CA LYS A 7 16.47 9.31 11.46
C LYS A 7 16.32 7.97 12.18
N GLN A 8 15.12 7.39 12.18
CA GLN A 8 14.91 6.06 12.77
C GLN A 8 15.68 5.06 11.90
N GLN A 9 16.88 4.69 12.34
CA GLN A 9 17.65 3.58 11.81
C GLN A 9 17.04 2.27 12.36
N TYR A 10 16.88 1.29 11.47
CA TYR A 10 16.18 0.03 11.69
C TYR A 10 16.84 -0.94 12.69
N LEU A 11 17.97 -0.59 13.31
CA LEU A 11 18.49 -1.41 14.40
C LEU A 11 17.56 -1.28 15.63
N PRO A 12 17.17 -2.39 16.27
CA PRO A 12 16.56 -2.36 17.60
C PRO A 12 17.38 -1.47 18.54
N ARG A 13 16.73 -0.65 19.37
CA ARG A 13 17.42 0.29 20.31
C ARG A 13 18.50 -0.39 21.15
N ARG A 14 18.32 -1.67 21.48
CA ARG A 14 19.27 -2.48 22.26
C ARG A 14 20.62 -2.70 21.55
N LEU A 15 20.66 -2.59 20.24
CA LEU A 15 21.89 -2.74 19.45
C LEU A 15 22.63 -1.40 19.24
N HIS A 16 22.02 -0.26 19.59
CA HIS A 16 22.57 1.08 19.32
C HIS A 16 23.82 1.39 20.15
N CYS A 17 23.94 0.79 21.33
CA CYS A 17 25.07 1.01 22.24
C CYS A 17 26.12 -0.11 22.18
N LEU A 18 26.01 -1.03 21.21
CA LEU A 18 26.97 -2.14 21.12
C LEU A 18 28.31 -1.64 20.54
N PRO A 19 29.44 -2.16 21.03
CA PRO A 19 30.74 -1.86 20.46
C PRO A 19 30.78 -2.21 18.96
N PRO A 20 31.46 -1.41 18.11
CA PRO A 20 31.56 -1.67 16.67
C PRO A 20 32.05 -3.09 16.33
N ALA A 21 32.97 -3.63 17.13
CA ALA A 21 33.47 -5.00 16.98
C ALA A 21 32.34 -6.05 17.10
N LEU A 22 31.41 -5.85 18.03
CA LEU A 22 30.28 -6.77 18.21
C LEU A 22 29.26 -6.63 17.08
N LEU A 23 28.97 -5.39 16.64
CA LEU A 23 28.10 -5.14 15.49
C LEU A 23 28.65 -5.79 14.21
N ASN A 24 29.96 -5.65 13.95
CA ASN A 24 30.61 -6.30 12.83
C ASN A 24 30.48 -7.83 12.90
N ASN A 25 30.71 -8.42 14.08
CA ASN A 25 30.55 -9.86 14.28
C ASN A 25 29.09 -10.36 14.11
N ILE A 26 28.11 -9.54 14.48
CA ILE A 26 26.68 -9.82 14.23
C ILE A 26 26.41 -9.76 12.72
N MET A 27 26.87 -8.71 12.03
CA MET A 27 26.69 -8.58 10.58
C MET A 27 27.37 -9.70 9.79
N HIS A 28 28.58 -10.11 10.14
CA HIS A 28 29.25 -11.25 9.49
C HIS A 28 28.51 -12.58 9.69
N ARG A 29 27.78 -12.73 10.79
CA ARG A 29 27.06 -13.96 11.14
C ARG A 29 25.55 -13.87 10.92
N HIS A 30 25.04 -12.83 10.27
CA HIS A 30 23.60 -12.60 10.15
C HIS A 30 22.84 -13.79 9.56
N ASN A 31 23.43 -14.50 8.59
CA ASN A 31 22.86 -15.71 8.01
C ASN A 31 22.61 -16.86 9.01
N GLN A 32 23.19 -16.82 10.21
CA GLN A 32 22.95 -17.82 11.27
C GLN A 32 21.65 -17.56 12.04
N PHE A 33 21.08 -16.36 11.94
CA PHE A 33 19.90 -15.95 12.70
C PHE A 33 18.90 -15.10 11.89
N VAL A 34 19.13 -14.94 10.59
CA VAL A 34 18.23 -14.24 9.66
C VAL A 34 17.81 -15.22 8.57
N GLN A 35 16.50 -15.36 8.39
CA GLN A 35 15.93 -16.02 7.22
C GLN A 35 15.25 -14.97 6.36
N SER A 36 15.77 -14.76 5.15
CA SER A 36 15.17 -13.87 4.16
C SER A 36 14.03 -14.57 3.44
N GLN A 37 12.93 -13.86 3.22
CA GLN A 37 11.83 -14.29 2.37
C GLN A 37 11.57 -13.21 1.32
N ASN A 38 11.36 -13.65 0.08
CA ASN A 38 10.99 -12.75 -1.00
C ASN A 38 9.49 -12.51 -0.97
N LEU A 39 9.09 -11.23 -0.99
CA LEU A 39 7.70 -10.81 -1.06
C LEU A 39 7.43 -10.15 -2.40
N ARG A 40 6.27 -10.45 -3.00
CA ARG A 40 5.79 -9.73 -4.18
C ARG A 40 4.84 -8.60 -3.76
N VAL A 41 5.21 -7.37 -4.10
CA VAL A 41 4.41 -6.18 -3.80
C VAL A 41 3.87 -5.58 -5.10
N PHE A 42 2.57 -5.33 -5.14
CA PHE A 42 1.94 -4.52 -6.19
C PHE A 42 1.73 -3.11 -5.67
N VAL A 43 2.05 -2.12 -6.51
CA VAL A 43 1.78 -0.71 -6.24
C VAL A 43 1.02 -0.12 -7.42
N GLY A 44 -0.17 0.41 -7.15
CA GLY A 44 -1.00 1.07 -8.16
C GLY A 44 -1.49 2.43 -7.65
N THR A 45 -1.62 3.39 -8.56
CA THR A 45 -2.30 4.67 -8.33
C THR A 45 -3.35 4.89 -9.42
N TRP A 46 -4.48 5.49 -9.06
CA TRP A 46 -5.51 5.90 -10.02
C TRP A 46 -6.29 7.13 -9.52
N ASN A 47 -6.31 8.19 -10.32
CA ASN A 47 -7.23 9.30 -10.14
C ASN A 47 -8.64 8.90 -10.64
N VAL A 48 -9.60 8.78 -9.72
CA VAL A 48 -10.95 8.25 -9.97
C VAL A 48 -12.02 9.34 -10.13
N ASN A 49 -11.61 10.59 -10.38
CA ASN A 49 -12.46 11.72 -10.80
C ASN A 49 -13.84 11.80 -10.09
N GLY A 50 -13.83 11.86 -8.76
CA GLY A 50 -15.03 11.94 -7.91
C GLY A 50 -15.49 10.61 -7.30
N GLY A 51 -14.83 9.49 -7.61
CA GLY A 51 -15.09 8.18 -7.01
C GLY A 51 -16.44 7.57 -7.42
N LYS A 52 -17.03 8.02 -8.54
CA LYS A 52 -18.37 7.61 -8.99
C LYS A 52 -18.40 6.29 -9.78
N HIS A 53 -17.24 5.73 -10.11
CA HIS A 53 -17.11 4.61 -11.05
C HIS A 53 -17.85 3.34 -10.61
N PHE A 54 -17.94 3.03 -9.31
CA PHE A 54 -18.68 1.85 -8.84
C PHE A 54 -20.21 2.06 -8.75
N ARG A 55 -20.69 3.30 -8.94
CA ARG A 55 -22.13 3.63 -8.92
C ARG A 55 -22.69 3.89 -10.32
N SER A 56 -21.83 4.10 -11.31
CA SER A 56 -22.23 4.40 -12.68
C SER A 56 -22.25 3.13 -13.54
N VAL A 57 -23.41 2.83 -14.14
CA VAL A 57 -23.59 1.73 -15.10
C VAL A 57 -22.70 1.90 -16.33
N ALA A 58 -22.27 3.13 -16.64
CA ALA A 58 -21.45 3.46 -17.81
C ALA A 58 -20.01 2.94 -17.73
N HIS A 59 -19.44 2.74 -16.53
CA HIS A 59 -18.07 2.24 -16.35
C HIS A 59 -18.01 0.74 -16.02
N LYS A 60 -19.10 0.00 -16.24
CA LYS A 60 -19.20 -1.43 -15.95
C LYS A 60 -18.20 -2.28 -16.74
N HIS A 61 -17.57 -1.73 -17.78
CA HIS A 61 -16.63 -2.43 -18.67
C HIS A 61 -15.15 -2.08 -18.42
N GLU A 62 -14.85 -1.03 -17.64
CA GLU A 62 -13.49 -0.74 -17.18
C GLU A 62 -13.25 -1.52 -15.88
N SER A 63 -12.81 -2.77 -16.01
CA SER A 63 -12.66 -3.61 -14.84
C SER A 63 -11.39 -3.24 -14.09
N VAL A 64 -11.54 -2.79 -12.84
CA VAL A 64 -10.44 -2.63 -11.87
C VAL A 64 -9.58 -3.90 -11.80
N THR A 65 -10.12 -5.07 -12.13
CA THR A 65 -9.36 -6.33 -12.19
C THR A 65 -8.33 -6.37 -13.32
N ASP A 66 -8.58 -5.70 -14.44
CA ASP A 66 -7.63 -5.67 -15.57
C ASP A 66 -6.35 -4.95 -15.18
N TRP A 67 -6.51 -3.94 -14.33
CA TRP A 67 -5.43 -3.16 -13.73
C TRP A 67 -4.76 -3.89 -12.55
N LEU A 68 -5.53 -4.50 -11.64
CA LEU A 68 -4.99 -5.09 -10.40
C LEU A 68 -4.51 -6.53 -10.53
N LEU A 69 -5.21 -7.37 -11.30
CA LEU A 69 -5.03 -8.82 -11.30
C LEU A 69 -4.56 -9.36 -12.65
N ASP A 70 -5.04 -8.78 -13.75
CA ASP A 70 -4.73 -9.23 -15.10
C ASP A 70 -3.64 -8.38 -15.77
N LEU A 71 -2.85 -7.63 -14.99
CA LEU A 71 -1.76 -6.76 -15.49
C LEU A 71 -0.82 -7.47 -16.46
N ALA A 72 -0.47 -8.74 -16.18
CA ALA A 72 0.41 -9.52 -17.05
C ALA A 72 -0.19 -9.82 -18.44
N LYS A 73 -1.52 -9.80 -18.56
CA LYS A 73 -2.26 -9.99 -19.82
C LYS A 73 -2.61 -8.66 -20.49
N SER A 74 -2.77 -7.60 -19.70
CA SER A 74 -3.23 -6.28 -20.16
C SER A 74 -2.09 -5.31 -20.47
N VAL A 75 -0.89 -5.49 -19.91
CA VAL A 75 0.32 -4.76 -20.33
C VAL A 75 0.77 -5.30 -21.67
N LYS A 76 0.32 -4.63 -22.72
CA LYS A 76 0.84 -4.83 -24.08
C LYS A 76 2.12 -4.01 -24.27
N PRO A 77 3.01 -4.38 -25.21
CA PRO A 77 4.22 -3.60 -25.52
C PRO A 77 3.95 -2.14 -25.92
N ASP A 78 2.74 -1.85 -26.41
CA ASP A 78 2.23 -0.54 -26.83
C ASP A 78 1.33 0.14 -25.77
N ALA A 79 1.18 -0.46 -24.59
CA ALA A 79 0.34 0.11 -23.53
C ALA A 79 1.00 1.37 -22.92
N VAL A 80 0.19 2.43 -22.77
CA VAL A 80 0.60 3.72 -22.15
C VAL A 80 0.61 3.64 -20.61
N TRP A 81 0.24 2.50 -20.04
CA TRP A 81 0.09 2.31 -18.59
C TRP A 81 0.65 0.96 -18.12
N GLY A 82 1.14 0.94 -16.87
CA GLY A 82 1.73 -0.25 -16.23
C GLY A 82 3.24 -0.34 -16.41
N TYR A 83 3.99 -0.27 -15.32
CA TYR A 83 5.42 -0.58 -15.32
C TYR A 83 5.62 -2.06 -15.01
N ARG A 84 6.11 -2.83 -15.99
CA ARG A 84 6.67 -4.17 -15.77
C ARG A 84 8.18 -4.02 -15.61
N ASN A 85 8.71 -4.52 -14.49
CA ASN A 85 10.16 -4.65 -14.37
C ASN A 85 10.66 -5.63 -15.46
N PRO A 86 11.52 -5.20 -16.40
CA PRO A 86 11.99 -6.06 -17.49
C PRO A 86 12.80 -7.26 -16.99
N ASP A 87 13.38 -7.18 -15.80
CA ASP A 87 14.17 -8.26 -15.20
C ASP A 87 13.30 -9.39 -14.61
N TYR A 88 11.99 -9.22 -14.54
CA TYR A 88 11.09 -10.25 -14.00
C TYR A 88 10.77 -11.32 -15.05
N THR A 89 11.07 -12.57 -14.70
CA THR A 89 10.69 -13.74 -15.50
C THR A 89 9.17 -13.95 -15.46
N ASP A 90 8.62 -14.61 -16.48
CA ASP A 90 7.19 -14.93 -16.51
C ASP A 90 6.77 -15.79 -15.31
N GLU A 91 7.65 -16.68 -14.84
CA GLU A 91 7.42 -17.47 -13.61
C GLU A 91 7.30 -16.58 -12.37
N GLN A 92 8.14 -15.55 -12.24
CA GLN A 92 8.07 -14.58 -11.13
C GLN A 92 6.81 -13.70 -11.20
N ILE A 93 6.34 -13.39 -12.42
CA ILE A 93 5.13 -12.59 -12.65
C ILE A 93 3.87 -13.39 -12.35
N ASN A 94 3.90 -14.70 -12.63
CA ASN A 94 2.78 -15.60 -12.39
C ASN A 94 2.63 -15.98 -10.91
N LYS A 95 3.63 -15.69 -10.06
CA LYS A 95 3.49 -15.86 -8.60
C LYS A 95 2.44 -14.89 -8.05
N PRO A 96 1.50 -15.32 -7.20
CA PRO A 96 0.48 -14.41 -6.71
C PRO A 96 1.08 -13.34 -5.79
N ILE A 97 0.49 -12.16 -5.78
CA ILE A 97 0.98 -11.00 -5.02
C ILE A 97 0.84 -11.27 -3.51
N ASP A 98 1.76 -10.77 -2.70
CA ASP A 98 1.70 -10.91 -1.24
C ASP A 98 1.07 -9.68 -0.58
N VAL A 99 1.39 -8.49 -1.11
CA VAL A 99 0.91 -7.20 -0.61
C VAL A 99 0.50 -6.31 -1.78
N PHE A 100 -0.70 -5.72 -1.69
CA PHE A 100 -1.17 -4.67 -2.58
C PHE A 100 -1.15 -3.32 -1.85
N ALA A 101 -0.54 -2.31 -2.46
CA ALA A 101 -0.66 -0.91 -2.08
C ALA A 101 -1.39 -0.16 -3.21
N ILE A 102 -2.62 0.26 -2.94
CA ILE A 102 -3.51 0.86 -3.94
C ILE A 102 -3.84 2.28 -3.51
N GLY A 103 -3.28 3.25 -4.22
CA GLY A 103 -3.54 4.68 -4.07
C GLY A 103 -4.67 5.16 -4.99
N PHE A 104 -5.53 6.02 -4.49
CA PHE A 104 -6.50 6.75 -5.28
C PHE A 104 -6.39 8.25 -5.04
N GLU A 105 -6.64 9.02 -6.09
CA GLU A 105 -6.85 10.46 -6.03
C GLU A 105 -8.29 10.77 -6.45
N GLU A 106 -8.83 11.87 -5.92
CA GLU A 106 -10.20 12.32 -6.20
C GLU A 106 -11.27 11.26 -5.92
N ILE A 107 -11.10 10.47 -4.84
CA ILE A 107 -12.09 9.45 -4.41
C ILE A 107 -13.45 10.06 -3.96
N VAL A 108 -13.51 11.39 -3.84
CA VAL A 108 -14.71 12.19 -3.59
C VAL A 108 -14.63 13.46 -4.44
N ASP A 109 -15.79 14.00 -4.82
CA ASP A 109 -15.85 15.31 -5.49
C ASP A 109 -15.19 16.37 -4.60
N LEU A 110 -14.39 17.26 -5.19
CA LEU A 110 -13.75 18.37 -4.49
C LEU A 110 -14.76 19.50 -4.21
N THR A 111 -15.68 19.26 -3.28
CA THR A 111 -16.61 20.28 -2.78
C THR A 111 -16.05 20.97 -1.54
N THR A 112 -16.49 22.20 -1.26
CA THR A 112 -16.12 22.93 -0.03
C THR A 112 -16.41 22.11 1.22
N SER A 113 -17.55 21.39 1.24
CA SER A 113 -17.92 20.48 2.33
C SER A 113 -16.86 19.39 2.55
N ASN A 114 -16.39 18.74 1.49
CA ASN A 114 -15.39 17.67 1.58
C ASN A 114 -14.00 18.19 1.99
N ILE A 115 -13.62 19.40 1.55
CA ILE A 115 -12.35 20.03 1.94
C ILE A 115 -12.37 20.37 3.43
N VAL A 116 -13.50 20.88 3.94
CA VAL A 116 -13.69 21.26 5.35
C VAL A 116 -13.87 20.04 6.26
N ALA A 117 -14.49 18.97 5.78
CA ALA A 117 -14.64 17.70 6.52
C ALA A 117 -13.29 17.02 6.86
N GLY A 118 -12.23 17.36 6.13
CA GLY A 118 -10.85 16.99 6.47
C GLY A 118 -10.52 15.51 6.25
N SER A 119 -9.78 14.90 7.18
CA SER A 119 -9.25 13.53 7.08
C SER A 119 -10.19 12.45 7.61
N LYS A 120 -11.49 12.76 7.77
CA LYS A 120 -12.44 11.75 8.25
C LYS A 120 -12.68 10.69 7.17
N PRO A 121 -12.68 9.40 7.51
CA PRO A 121 -13.07 8.32 6.60
C PRO A 121 -14.41 8.63 5.94
N THR A 122 -14.46 8.60 4.61
CA THR A 122 -15.71 8.81 3.87
C THR A 122 -16.41 7.49 3.58
N ALA A 123 -17.72 7.54 3.29
CA ALA A 123 -18.44 6.39 2.78
C ALA A 123 -17.76 5.80 1.52
N ASN A 124 -17.21 6.67 0.66
CA ASN A 124 -16.46 6.25 -0.52
C ASN A 124 -15.20 5.45 -0.17
N GLN A 125 -14.44 5.82 0.88
CA GLN A 125 -13.30 5.00 1.31
C GLN A 125 -13.74 3.60 1.71
N ARG A 126 -14.83 3.47 2.47
CA ARG A 126 -15.37 2.17 2.88
C ARG A 126 -15.83 1.36 1.67
N ASP A 127 -16.62 1.97 0.78
CA ASP A 127 -17.19 1.32 -0.38
C ASP A 127 -16.08 0.84 -1.35
N TRP A 128 -15.06 1.67 -1.59
CA TRP A 128 -13.88 1.27 -2.36
C TRP A 128 -13.09 0.16 -1.68
N GLY A 129 -12.90 0.21 -0.36
CA GLY A 129 -12.23 -0.86 0.38
C GLY A 129 -12.91 -2.21 0.22
N LEU A 130 -14.24 -2.25 0.35
CA LEU A 130 -15.05 -3.46 0.15
C LEU A 130 -15.02 -3.92 -1.31
N PHE A 131 -15.14 -2.99 -2.26
CA PHE A 131 -15.06 -3.28 -3.68
C PHE A 131 -13.70 -3.91 -4.03
N LEU A 132 -12.60 -3.32 -3.62
CA LEU A 132 -11.25 -3.83 -3.86
C LEU A 132 -11.08 -5.21 -3.22
N GLN A 133 -11.46 -5.37 -1.95
CA GLN A 133 -11.35 -6.66 -1.27
C GLN A 133 -12.11 -7.77 -2.00
N ARG A 134 -13.32 -7.48 -2.49
CA ARG A 134 -14.11 -8.45 -3.26
C ARG A 134 -13.40 -8.88 -4.54
N HIS A 135 -12.85 -7.92 -5.29
CA HIS A 135 -12.21 -8.19 -6.56
C HIS A 135 -10.87 -8.91 -6.38
N LEU A 136 -10.04 -8.50 -5.41
CA LEU A 136 -8.78 -9.18 -5.06
C LEU A 136 -9.00 -10.65 -4.65
N ASN A 137 -10.20 -11.00 -4.17
CA ASN A 137 -10.57 -12.34 -3.73
C ASN A 137 -11.45 -13.11 -4.74
N ARG A 138 -11.63 -12.61 -5.98
CA ARG A 138 -12.53 -13.23 -6.97
C ARG A 138 -12.19 -14.70 -7.25
N ASP A 139 -10.91 -14.99 -7.48
CA ASP A 139 -10.43 -16.31 -7.93
C ASP A 139 -9.48 -16.97 -6.91
N VAL A 140 -9.55 -16.55 -5.64
CA VAL A 140 -8.58 -16.95 -4.61
C VAL A 140 -9.22 -17.91 -3.63
N HIS A 141 -8.52 -19.00 -3.30
CA HIS A 141 -8.95 -19.93 -2.25
C HIS A 141 -8.95 -19.23 -0.88
N GLU A 142 -9.86 -19.62 0.02
CA GLU A 142 -10.04 -18.95 1.33
C GLU A 142 -8.74 -18.78 2.14
N ARG A 143 -7.86 -19.79 2.12
CA ARG A 143 -6.56 -19.79 2.83
C ARG A 143 -5.52 -18.83 2.25
N ASP A 144 -5.75 -18.33 1.03
CA ASP A 144 -4.86 -17.39 0.33
C ASP A 144 -5.53 -16.03 0.09
N SER A 145 -6.70 -15.81 0.69
CA SER A 145 -7.49 -14.58 0.55
C SER A 145 -6.73 -13.33 1.01
N TYR A 146 -7.08 -12.18 0.45
CA TYR A 146 -6.57 -10.87 0.83
C TYR A 146 -7.48 -10.19 1.83
N ILE A 147 -6.88 -9.58 2.85
CA ILE A 147 -7.55 -8.77 3.85
C ILE A 147 -7.00 -7.34 3.84
N LEU A 148 -7.83 -6.38 4.22
CA LEU A 148 -7.38 -5.00 4.41
C LEU A 148 -6.54 -4.88 5.69
N ILE A 149 -5.27 -4.50 5.54
CA ILE A 149 -4.33 -4.26 6.65
C ILE A 149 -4.48 -2.84 7.20
N ASN A 150 -4.56 -1.84 6.32
CA ASN A 150 -4.74 -0.45 6.71
C ASN A 150 -5.33 0.36 5.54
N SER A 151 -6.07 1.41 5.86
CA SER A 151 -6.44 2.44 4.90
C SER A 151 -6.34 3.84 5.51
N VAL A 152 -5.87 4.80 4.72
CA VAL A 152 -5.70 6.20 5.15
C VAL A 152 -6.21 7.13 4.07
N GLN A 153 -6.91 8.19 4.48
CA GLN A 153 -7.51 9.15 3.57
C GLN A 153 -7.18 10.59 3.97
N LEU A 154 -6.99 11.44 2.96
CA LEU A 154 -6.90 12.88 3.04
C LEU A 154 -7.76 13.51 1.94
N VAL A 155 -8.99 13.93 2.28
CA VAL A 155 -9.97 14.47 1.33
C VAL A 155 -10.13 13.53 0.12
N GLY A 156 -9.57 13.87 -1.05
CA GLY A 156 -9.64 13.06 -2.26
C GLY A 156 -8.57 11.97 -2.36
N ILE A 157 -7.50 12.04 -1.57
CA ILE A 157 -6.37 11.11 -1.62
C ILE A 157 -6.64 9.95 -0.66
N CYS A 158 -6.52 8.72 -1.12
CA CYS A 158 -6.69 7.52 -0.29
C CYS A 158 -5.62 6.48 -0.61
N LEU A 159 -5.18 5.73 0.40
CA LEU A 159 -4.28 4.59 0.24
C LEU A 159 -4.88 3.40 0.97
N PHE A 160 -4.95 2.26 0.28
CA PHE A 160 -5.33 0.96 0.83
C PHE A 160 -4.14 0.02 0.78
N VAL A 161 -3.90 -0.68 1.88
CA VAL A 161 -2.90 -1.75 1.95
C VAL A 161 -3.62 -3.06 2.23
N PHE A 162 -3.61 -3.96 1.26
CA PHE A 162 -4.11 -5.33 1.42
C PHE A 162 -2.93 -6.30 1.47
N ALA A 163 -3.10 -7.41 2.18
CA ALA A 163 -2.13 -8.50 2.16
C ALA A 163 -2.84 -9.85 2.26
N ARG A 164 -2.16 -10.91 1.86
CA ARG A 164 -2.67 -12.27 2.08
C ARG A 164 -2.92 -12.51 3.56
N ALA A 165 -4.04 -13.17 3.89
CA ALA A 165 -4.48 -13.44 5.25
C ALA A 165 -3.42 -14.18 6.08
N ARG A 166 -2.69 -15.12 5.45
CA ARG A 166 -1.57 -15.85 6.08
C ARG A 166 -0.41 -14.95 6.55
N LEU A 167 -0.27 -13.76 5.97
CA LEU A 167 0.77 -12.79 6.35
C LEU A 167 0.30 -11.81 7.42
N ALA A 168 -1.01 -11.75 7.72
CA ALA A 168 -1.60 -10.75 8.61
C ALA A 168 -0.94 -10.68 9.99
N THR A 169 -0.58 -11.85 10.55
CA THR A 169 0.07 -11.96 11.87
C THR A 169 1.52 -11.47 11.88
N LEU A 170 2.15 -11.30 10.71
CA LEU A 170 3.53 -10.83 10.56
C LEU A 170 3.63 -9.30 10.52
N PHE A 171 2.53 -8.59 10.28
CA PHE A 171 2.51 -7.14 10.28
C PHE A 171 2.62 -6.60 11.71
N ARG A 172 3.62 -5.76 11.95
CA ARG A 172 3.90 -5.07 13.23
C ARG A 172 4.08 -3.58 12.99
N ASP A 173 3.95 -2.79 14.06
CA ASP A 173 4.17 -1.34 14.04
C ASP A 173 3.46 -0.60 12.90
N ILE A 174 2.24 -1.03 12.56
CA ILE A 174 1.44 -0.40 11.53
C ILE A 174 1.12 1.02 11.98
N ALA A 175 1.48 2.01 11.16
CA ALA A 175 1.16 3.41 11.41
C ALA A 175 0.83 4.11 10.08
N SER A 176 -0.06 5.09 10.15
CA SER A 176 -0.44 5.91 9.01
C SER A 176 -0.30 7.40 9.32
N SER A 177 -0.09 8.20 8.28
CA SER A 177 -0.01 9.65 8.40
C SER A 177 -0.55 10.32 7.13
N SER A 178 -0.94 11.58 7.25
CA SER A 178 -1.34 12.41 6.12
C SER A 178 -0.80 13.83 6.26
N VAL A 179 -0.50 14.47 5.14
CA VAL A 179 0.04 15.83 5.06
C VAL A 179 -0.76 16.62 4.05
N LYS A 180 -1.30 17.76 4.47
CA LYS A 180 -2.00 18.73 3.61
C LYS A 180 -0.99 19.66 2.95
N THR A 181 -1.20 19.97 1.67
CA THR A 181 -0.38 20.95 0.93
C THR A 181 -1.22 22.02 0.22
N GLY A 182 -2.54 21.85 0.12
CA GLY A 182 -3.44 22.84 -0.48
C GLY A 182 -3.50 24.14 0.34
N LEU A 183 -3.63 25.28 -0.33
CA LEU A 183 -3.67 26.62 0.29
C LEU A 183 -2.56 26.84 1.34
N GLY A 184 -1.31 26.52 0.99
CA GLY A 184 -0.18 26.65 1.92
C GLY A 184 -0.23 25.70 3.12
N GLY A 185 -0.98 24.59 3.00
CA GLY A 185 -1.17 23.59 4.06
C GLY A 185 -2.50 23.69 4.81
N ALA A 186 -3.32 24.72 4.54
CA ALA A 186 -4.63 24.90 5.18
C ALA A 186 -5.70 23.94 4.63
N ALA A 187 -5.64 23.59 3.34
CA ALA A 187 -6.63 22.75 2.66
C ALA A 187 -6.08 21.36 2.31
N GLY A 188 -6.93 20.33 2.45
CA GLY A 188 -6.57 18.94 2.17
C GLY A 188 -6.85 18.47 0.74
N ASN A 189 -7.26 19.36 -0.17
CA ASN A 189 -7.52 19.03 -1.58
C ASN A 189 -6.26 18.59 -2.36
N LYS A 190 -5.08 18.82 -1.78
CA LYS A 190 -3.77 18.33 -2.23
C LYS A 190 -2.96 17.94 -1.00
N GLY A 191 -2.06 16.97 -1.17
CA GLY A 191 -1.28 16.45 -0.07
C GLY A 191 -0.69 15.09 -0.36
N GLY A 192 -0.46 14.33 0.70
CA GLY A 192 -0.04 12.94 0.63
C GLY A 192 -0.56 12.16 1.84
N VAL A 193 -0.67 10.85 1.64
CA VAL A 193 -0.95 9.88 2.71
C VAL A 193 0.13 8.81 2.70
N ALA A 194 0.42 8.22 3.85
CA ALA A 194 1.42 7.18 3.98
C ALA A 194 0.96 6.12 4.97
N VAL A 195 1.32 4.87 4.69
CA VAL A 195 1.25 3.75 5.62
C VAL A 195 2.67 3.18 5.75
N ARG A 196 3.11 2.95 6.98
CA ARG A 196 4.32 2.18 7.30
C ARG A 196 3.95 0.96 8.11
N PHE A 197 4.75 -0.09 7.99
CA PHE A 197 4.66 -1.29 8.80
C PHE A 197 6.01 -2.01 8.81
N GLN A 198 6.18 -2.96 9.71
CA GLN A 198 7.24 -3.96 9.70
C GLN A 198 6.63 -5.33 9.40
N LEU A 199 7.29 -6.11 8.55
CA LEU A 199 6.94 -7.51 8.30
C LEU A 199 8.02 -8.38 8.93
N VAL A 200 7.67 -9.08 10.01
CA VAL A 200 8.61 -9.89 10.79
C VAL A 200 8.03 -11.26 11.13
N THR A 201 8.80 -12.32 10.85
CA THR A 201 8.57 -13.66 11.37
C THR A 201 9.18 -13.75 12.77
N LEU A 202 8.35 -14.03 13.78
CA LEU A 202 8.85 -14.37 15.11
C LEU A 202 9.17 -15.88 15.08
N PHE A 203 10.45 -16.22 15.14
CA PHE A 203 10.85 -17.56 15.57
C PHE A 203 10.75 -17.59 17.10
N GLY A 204 9.91 -18.49 17.61
CA GLY A 204 9.81 -18.79 19.05
C GLY A 204 10.96 -19.68 19.50
#